data_AF-A0A7J6GYP7-F1
#
_entry.id   AF-A0A7J6GYP7-F1
#
_cell.length_a   1.000
_cell.length_b   1.000
_cell.length_c   1.000
_cell.angle_alpha   90.00
_cell.angle_beta   90.00
_cell.angle_gamma   90.00
#
_symmetry.space_group_name_H-M   'P 1'
#
loop_
_entity.id
_entity.type
_entity.pdbx_description
1 polymer ?
#
loop_
_entity_poly.entity_id
_entity_poly.type
_entity_poly.pdbx_seq_one_letter_code
_entity_poly.pdbx_strand_id
1 'polypeptide(L)'
;MMGWLLINLSVLARSIEDGTLDRSMILFQLFSTFYILDYFVHEEYMTSTWDIIAERLGFMLGWWLLHNKVELTTAAVIANCFVFIMGYLVFRGANKQKHVFKKNPKALIWGRPPKVIGGKLLVSGYWGIARHCNYLGDLLLAFSFSLPCGISSPVPYFYPIYLLILLIWRERRDEARCAEKYREIWAEYRQVVPWRILPYVY
;
A
#
# COMPACT_ATOMS: atom_id res chain seq x y z
N MET A 1 -8.97 8.17 -9.44
CA MET A 1 -7.97 8.99 -8.72
C MET A 1 -8.25 10.48 -8.76
N MET A 2 -8.36 11.14 -9.92
CA MET A 2 -8.62 12.59 -9.96
C MET A 2 -9.93 13.02 -9.27
N GLY A 3 -11.02 12.27 -9.48
CA GLY A 3 -12.29 12.53 -8.79
C GLY A 3 -12.18 12.42 -7.25
N TRP A 4 -11.34 11.51 -6.75
CA TRP A 4 -11.10 11.40 -5.31
C TRP A 4 -10.37 12.62 -4.75
N LEU A 5 -9.36 13.13 -5.47
CA LEU A 5 -8.66 14.35 -5.08
C LEU A 5 -9.62 15.54 -5.00
N LEU A 6 -10.47 15.74 -6.01
CA LEU A 6 -11.43 16.84 -6.04
C LEU A 6 -12.43 16.77 -4.89
N ILE A 7 -12.92 15.57 -4.57
CA ILE A 7 -13.79 15.34 -3.41
C ILE A 7 -13.04 15.69 -2.11
N ASN A 8 -11.82 15.19 -1.93
CA ASN A 8 -11.04 15.45 -0.73
C ASN A 8 -10.79 16.96 -0.55
N LEU A 9 -10.45 17.67 -1.62
CA LEU A 9 -10.27 19.12 -1.61
C LEU A 9 -11.58 19.86 -1.27
N SER A 10 -12.73 19.37 -1.75
CA SER A 10 -14.03 19.92 -1.39
C SER A 10 -14.35 19.72 0.10
N VAL A 11 -14.05 18.54 0.66
CA VAL A 11 -14.21 18.27 2.10
C VAL A 11 -13.28 19.14 2.94
N LEU A 12 -12.04 19.35 2.49
CA LEU A 12 -11.09 20.25 3.14
C LEU A 12 -11.59 21.69 3.13
N ALA A 13 -12.04 22.19 1.98
CA ALA A 13 -12.60 23.53 1.86
C ALA A 13 -13.77 23.72 2.82
N ARG A 14 -14.68 22.73 2.89
CA ARG A 14 -15.81 22.77 3.82
C ARG A 14 -15.36 22.81 5.30
N SER A 15 -14.38 21.99 5.67
CA SER A 15 -13.85 21.98 7.03
C SER A 15 -13.15 23.30 7.43
N ILE A 16 -12.62 24.05 6.47
CA ILE A 16 -12.05 25.38 6.69
C ILE A 16 -13.17 26.41 6.90
N GLU A 17 -14.20 26.39 6.07
CA GLU A 17 -15.38 27.27 6.19
C GLU A 17 -16.10 27.09 7.53
N ASP A 18 -16.28 25.83 7.98
CA ASP A 18 -16.96 25.51 9.23
C ASP A 18 -16.06 25.72 10.48
N GLY A 19 -14.78 26.07 10.30
CA GLY A 19 -13.83 26.24 11.40
C GLY A 19 -13.53 24.95 12.18
N THR A 20 -13.80 23.79 11.58
CA THR A 20 -13.64 22.46 12.20
C THR A 20 -12.33 21.78 11.81
N LEU A 21 -11.39 22.49 11.20
CA LEU A 21 -10.12 21.93 10.75
C LEU A 21 -9.29 21.41 11.94
N ASP A 22 -9.20 20.09 12.06
CA ASP A 22 -8.45 19.41 13.09
C ASP A 22 -7.21 18.67 12.52
N ARG A 23 -6.39 18.12 13.41
CA ARG A 23 -5.16 17.40 13.04
C ARG A 23 -5.46 16.16 12.20
N SER A 24 -6.62 15.54 12.43
CA SER A 24 -7.07 14.32 11.76
C SER A 24 -7.39 14.59 10.30
N MET A 25 -8.16 15.65 10.02
CA MET A 25 -8.44 16.12 8.67
C MET A 25 -7.16 16.50 7.94
N ILE A 26 -6.26 17.26 8.58
CA ILE A 26 -4.98 17.66 7.96
C ILE A 26 -4.16 16.43 7.56
N LEU A 27 -4.00 15.45 8.46
CA LEU A 27 -3.26 14.23 8.18
C LEU A 27 -3.87 13.44 7.01
N PHE A 28 -5.19 13.23 7.04
CA PHE A 28 -5.89 12.53 5.97
C PHE A 28 -5.67 13.21 4.61
N GLN A 29 -5.76 14.54 4.56
CA GLN A 29 -5.58 15.32 3.34
C GLN A 29 -4.15 15.22 2.81
N LEU A 30 -3.14 15.33 3.68
CA LEU A 30 -1.74 15.20 3.29
C LEU A 30 -1.42 13.80 2.75
N PHE A 31 -1.85 12.76 3.47
CA PHE A 31 -1.56 11.37 3.10
C PHE A 31 -2.26 10.98 1.79
N SER A 32 -3.55 11.31 1.66
CA SER A 32 -4.32 10.99 0.45
C SER A 32 -3.83 11.78 -0.76
N THR A 33 -3.53 13.07 -0.60
CA THR A 33 -2.99 13.89 -1.70
C THR A 33 -1.63 13.38 -2.15
N PHE A 34 -0.73 13.10 -1.20
CA PHE A 34 0.57 12.51 -1.52
C PHE A 34 0.42 11.20 -2.29
N TYR A 35 -0.44 10.30 -1.82
CA TYR A 35 -0.69 9.01 -2.48
C TYR A 35 -1.23 9.18 -3.92
N ILE A 36 -2.13 10.12 -4.14
CA ILE A 36 -2.68 10.41 -5.48
C ILE A 36 -1.61 11.02 -6.39
N LEU A 37 -0.79 11.95 -5.90
CA LEU A 37 0.30 12.54 -6.69
C LEU A 37 1.35 11.48 -7.05
N ASP A 38 1.73 10.66 -6.09
CA ASP A 38 2.67 9.56 -6.27
C ASP A 38 2.11 8.50 -7.25
N TYR A 39 0.80 8.29 -7.28
CA TYR A 39 0.13 7.49 -8.31
C TYR A 39 0.37 8.07 -9.71
N PHE A 40 0.16 9.38 -9.92
CA PHE A 40 0.31 10.02 -11.24
C PHE A 40 1.77 10.11 -11.69
N VAL A 41 2.71 10.39 -10.78
CA VAL A 41 4.16 10.39 -11.09
C VAL A 41 4.61 9.01 -11.59
N HIS A 42 3.99 7.95 -11.08
CA HIS A 42 4.32 6.57 -11.39
C HIS A 42 3.23 5.87 -12.22
N GLU A 43 2.48 6.61 -13.02
CA GLU A 43 1.38 6.08 -13.84
C GLU A 43 1.85 4.95 -14.79
N GLU A 44 3.08 5.05 -15.31
CA GLU A 44 3.69 4.02 -16.16
C GLU A 44 3.74 2.63 -15.51
N TYR A 45 3.84 2.57 -14.18
CA TYR A 45 3.85 1.33 -13.41
C TYR A 45 2.43 0.78 -13.16
N MET A 46 1.43 1.65 -13.24
CA MET A 46 0.05 1.40 -12.82
C MET A 46 -0.83 0.79 -13.93
N THR A 47 -0.49 1.01 -15.20
CA THR A 47 -1.24 0.43 -16.36
C THR A 47 -1.26 -1.10 -16.39
N SER A 48 -0.40 -1.75 -15.61
CA SER A 48 -0.28 -3.21 -15.50
C SER A 48 -0.91 -3.81 -14.22
N THR A 49 -1.45 -2.97 -13.34
CA THR A 49 -1.97 -3.36 -12.01
C THR A 49 -3.51 -3.37 -11.99
N TRP A 50 -4.09 -4.35 -11.30
CA TRP A 50 -5.56 -4.57 -11.22
C TRP A 50 -6.32 -3.43 -10.53
N ASP A 51 -5.59 -2.56 -9.83
CA ASP A 51 -6.12 -1.49 -8.97
C ASP A 51 -6.83 -0.38 -9.78
N ILE A 52 -6.48 -0.20 -11.06
CA ILE A 52 -7.14 0.75 -11.99
C ILE A 52 -8.59 0.33 -12.34
N ILE A 53 -8.89 -0.97 -12.31
CA ILE A 53 -10.13 -1.50 -12.89
C ILE A 53 -11.29 -1.52 -11.87
N ALA A 54 -10.99 -1.63 -10.57
CA ALA A 54 -11.99 -2.04 -9.58
C ALA A 54 -12.24 -1.08 -8.40
N GLU A 55 -11.35 -0.14 -8.08
CA GLU A 55 -11.40 0.51 -6.75
C GLU A 55 -11.90 1.97 -6.75
N ARG A 56 -12.89 2.28 -5.88
CA ARG A 56 -13.55 3.59 -5.72
C ARG A 56 -13.69 4.00 -4.23
N LEU A 57 -12.64 3.82 -3.42
CA LEU A 57 -12.79 3.79 -1.95
C LEU A 57 -12.49 5.10 -1.18
N GLY A 58 -11.98 6.13 -1.83
CA GLY A 58 -11.47 7.31 -1.15
C GLY A 58 -12.48 8.26 -0.48
N PHE A 59 -13.73 8.32 -0.98
CA PHE A 59 -14.76 9.28 -0.54
C PHE A 59 -15.19 9.10 0.92
N MET A 60 -15.24 7.86 1.38
CA MET A 60 -15.87 7.47 2.64
C MET A 60 -15.15 8.05 3.87
N LEU A 61 -13.81 8.09 3.84
CA LEU A 61 -13.00 8.53 4.97
C LEU A 61 -13.06 10.05 5.17
N GLY A 62 -13.01 10.82 4.08
CA GLY A 62 -13.18 12.27 4.14
C GLY A 62 -14.56 12.67 4.66
N TRP A 63 -15.61 11.99 4.19
CA TRP A 63 -16.97 12.21 4.68
C TRP A 63 -17.12 11.91 6.18
N TRP A 64 -16.46 10.87 6.67
CA TRP A 64 -16.47 10.52 8.09
C TRP A 64 -15.88 11.62 8.97
N LEU A 65 -14.68 12.11 8.63
CA LEU A 65 -13.99 13.16 9.36
C LEU A 65 -14.73 14.51 9.32
N LEU A 66 -15.52 14.76 8.28
CA LEU A 66 -16.35 15.96 8.20
C LEU A 66 -17.46 15.97 9.28
N HIS A 67 -18.02 14.80 9.62
CA HIS A 67 -19.15 14.69 10.55
C HIS A 67 -18.74 14.26 11.97
N ASN A 68 -17.51 13.78 12.16
CA ASN A 68 -17.01 13.28 13.43
C ASN A 68 -15.73 14.02 13.79
N LYS A 69 -15.77 14.82 14.87
CA LYS A 69 -14.56 15.42 15.44
C LYS A 69 -13.73 14.35 16.13
N VAL A 70 -12.49 14.16 15.68
CA VAL A 70 -11.58 13.16 16.25
C VAL A 70 -10.35 13.87 16.76
N GLU A 71 -10.21 13.94 18.09
CA GLU A 71 -9.01 14.51 18.70
C GLU A 71 -7.90 13.47 18.78
N LEU A 72 -6.84 13.66 18.00
CA LEU A 72 -5.65 12.81 18.03
C LEU A 72 -4.59 13.40 18.97
N THR A 73 -4.07 12.55 19.84
CA THR A 73 -2.87 12.88 20.63
C THR A 73 -1.66 13.05 19.72
N THR A 74 -0.68 13.84 20.14
CA THR A 74 0.58 14.01 19.38
C THR A 74 1.29 12.68 19.16
N ALA A 75 1.22 11.76 20.13
CA ALA A 75 1.76 10.41 19.99
C ALA A 75 1.06 9.61 18.88
N ALA A 76 -0.28 9.68 18.78
CA ALA A 76 -1.03 9.02 17.72
C ALA A 76 -0.71 9.59 16.34
N VAL A 77 -0.53 10.92 16.22
CA VAL A 77 -0.08 11.59 15.00
C VAL A 77 1.30 11.06 14.56
N ILE A 78 2.27 11.04 15.49
CA ILE A 78 3.63 10.56 15.21
C ILE A 78 3.62 9.09 14.79
N ALA A 79 2.89 8.25 15.52
CA ALA A 79 2.75 6.82 15.20
C ALA A 79 2.13 6.62 13.80
N ASN A 80 1.09 7.38 13.45
CA ASN A 80 0.47 7.28 12.14
C ASN A 80 1.41 7.71 11.00
N CYS A 81 2.21 8.77 11.21
CA CYS A 81 3.26 9.15 10.25
C CYS A 81 4.29 8.03 10.05
N PHE A 82 4.69 7.32 11.11
CA PHE A 82 5.57 6.16 10.97
C PHE A 82 4.93 5.03 10.17
N VAL A 83 3.66 4.71 10.42
CA VAL A 83 2.91 3.70 9.65
C VAL A 83 2.84 4.07 8.17
N PHE A 84 2.50 5.32 7.87
CA PHE A 84 2.44 5.83 6.49
C PHE A 84 3.80 5.74 5.80
N ILE A 85 4.86 6.26 6.42
CA ILE A 85 6.22 6.27 5.85
C ILE A 85 6.71 4.84 5.62
N MET A 86 6.51 3.95 6.59
CA MET A 86 6.90 2.54 6.47
C MET A 86 6.13 1.86 5.33
N GLY A 87 4.82 2.04 5.27
CA GLY A 87 3.98 1.51 4.19
C GLY A 87 4.44 1.97 2.82
N TYR A 88 4.69 3.28 2.69
CA TYR A 88 5.20 3.89 1.45
C TYR A 88 6.56 3.32 1.04
N LEU A 89 7.53 3.26 1.95
CA LEU A 89 8.88 2.77 1.66
C LEU A 89 8.87 1.29 1.25
N VAL A 90 8.04 0.47 1.89
CA VAL A 90 7.88 -0.95 1.54
C VAL A 90 7.20 -1.09 0.18
N PHE A 91 6.06 -0.41 -0.04
CA PHE A 91 5.29 -0.48 -1.27
C PHE A 91 6.11 -0.04 -2.49
N ARG A 92 6.69 1.17 -2.42
CA ARG A 92 7.50 1.71 -3.52
C ARG A 92 8.84 1.02 -3.64
N GLY A 93 9.49 0.69 -2.52
CA GLY A 93 10.75 -0.02 -2.50
C GLY A 93 10.64 -1.37 -3.21
N ALA A 94 9.63 -2.18 -2.89
CA ALA A 94 9.42 -3.49 -3.50
C ALA A 94 9.16 -3.39 -5.01
N ASN A 95 8.27 -2.47 -5.43
CA ASN A 95 7.94 -2.27 -6.84
C ASN A 95 9.14 -1.73 -7.65
N LYS A 96 9.84 -0.71 -7.14
CA LYS A 96 11.04 -0.16 -7.76
C LYS A 96 12.12 -1.24 -7.91
N GLN A 97 12.34 -2.03 -6.87
CA GLN A 97 13.32 -3.11 -6.89
C GLN A 97 13.00 -4.14 -7.97
N LYS A 98 11.72 -4.56 -8.10
CA LYS A 98 11.27 -5.46 -9.17
C LYS A 98 11.52 -4.88 -10.56
N HIS A 99 11.21 -3.60 -10.74
CA HIS A 99 11.40 -2.92 -12.03
C HIS A 99 12.86 -2.82 -12.42
N VAL A 100 13.71 -2.35 -11.50
CA VAL A 100 15.16 -2.24 -11.70
C VAL A 100 15.75 -3.61 -12.04
N PHE A 101 15.36 -4.66 -11.32
CA PHE A 101 15.82 -6.01 -11.60
C PHE A 101 15.39 -6.51 -12.99
N LYS A 102 14.14 -6.23 -13.42
CA LYS A 102 13.66 -6.59 -14.77
C LYS A 102 14.41 -5.86 -15.88
N LYS A 103 14.79 -4.59 -15.67
CA LYS A 103 15.56 -3.80 -16.65
C LYS A 103 17.04 -4.17 -16.67
N ASN A 104 17.63 -4.40 -15.50
CA ASN A 104 19.02 -4.77 -15.33
C ASN A 104 19.16 -5.87 -14.25
N PRO A 105 19.20 -7.15 -14.65
CA PRO A 105 19.32 -8.27 -13.73
C PRO A 105 20.61 -8.30 -12.90
N LYS A 106 21.62 -7.47 -13.23
CA LYS A 106 22.88 -7.34 -12.49
C LYS A 106 22.90 -6.17 -11.50
N ALA A 107 21.85 -5.34 -11.48
CA ALA A 107 21.77 -4.20 -10.59
C ALA A 107 21.83 -4.64 -9.12
N LEU A 108 22.61 -3.92 -8.31
CA LEU A 108 22.75 -4.21 -6.89
C LEU A 108 21.43 -3.99 -6.15
N ILE A 109 21.14 -4.88 -5.21
CA ILE A 109 19.98 -4.83 -4.34
C ILE A 109 20.47 -4.66 -2.91
N TRP A 110 20.18 -3.50 -2.33
CA TRP A 110 20.68 -3.09 -1.01
C TRP A 110 22.21 -3.27 -0.88
N GLY A 111 22.93 -2.83 -1.92
CA GLY A 111 24.40 -2.86 -1.96
C GLY A 111 25.01 -4.24 -2.25
N ARG A 112 24.21 -5.29 -2.47
CA ARG A 112 24.69 -6.64 -2.74
C ARG A 112 24.24 -7.16 -4.11
N PRO A 113 24.98 -8.08 -4.75
CA PRO A 113 24.51 -8.75 -5.96
C PRO A 113 23.15 -9.43 -5.73
N PRO A 114 22.23 -9.37 -6.72
CA PRO A 114 20.91 -9.97 -6.58
C PRO A 114 21.02 -11.49 -6.51
N LYS A 115 20.27 -12.10 -5.58
CA LYS A 115 20.12 -13.56 -5.52
C LYS A 115 18.85 -13.94 -6.27
N VAL A 116 18.97 -14.93 -7.16
CA VAL A 116 17.87 -15.34 -8.05
C VAL A 116 17.74 -16.85 -8.10
N ILE A 117 16.51 -17.32 -8.27
CA ILE A 117 16.18 -18.73 -8.50
C ILE A 117 15.74 -18.90 -9.96
N GLY A 118 16.25 -19.95 -10.62
CA GLY A 118 16.02 -20.24 -12.04
C GLY A 118 16.38 -19.09 -12.99
N GLY A 119 17.28 -18.18 -12.59
CA GLY A 119 17.68 -17.00 -13.34
C GLY A 119 16.58 -15.95 -13.57
N LYS A 120 15.40 -16.11 -12.95
CA LYS A 120 14.21 -15.27 -13.25
C LYS A 120 13.53 -14.71 -12.01
N LEU A 121 13.53 -15.44 -10.90
CA LEU A 121 12.80 -15.06 -9.69
C LEU A 121 13.75 -14.50 -8.64
N LEU A 122 13.40 -13.34 -8.11
CA LEU A 122 14.28 -12.60 -7.20
C LEU A 122 14.03 -13.02 -5.74
N VAL A 123 15.07 -13.48 -5.05
CA VAL A 123 15.03 -13.93 -3.64
C VAL A 123 15.86 -13.03 -2.70
N SER A 124 16.13 -11.79 -3.10
CA SER A 124 16.84 -10.80 -2.27
C SER A 124 16.06 -9.50 -2.15
N GLY A 125 16.41 -8.67 -1.15
CA GLY A 125 15.66 -7.46 -0.80
C GLY A 125 14.23 -7.77 -0.36
N TYR A 126 13.25 -6.93 -0.74
CA TYR A 126 11.85 -7.12 -0.37
C TYR A 126 11.30 -8.50 -0.82
N TRP A 127 11.65 -8.93 -2.03
CA TRP A 127 11.20 -10.20 -2.62
C TRP A 127 11.88 -11.44 -2.02
N GLY A 128 12.89 -11.25 -1.17
CA GLY A 128 13.46 -12.31 -0.33
C GLY A 128 12.83 -12.39 1.06
N ILE A 129 12.08 -11.37 1.48
CA ILE A 129 11.42 -11.31 2.79
C ILE A 129 10.03 -11.95 2.71
N ALA A 130 9.22 -11.51 1.74
CA ALA A 130 7.94 -12.14 1.41
C ALA A 130 7.67 -12.01 -0.09
N ARG A 131 6.91 -12.97 -0.64
CA ARG A 131 6.61 -13.04 -2.08
C ARG A 131 5.78 -11.85 -2.56
N HIS A 132 5.01 -11.23 -1.68
CA HIS A 132 4.18 -10.05 -1.92
C HIS A 132 4.40 -8.96 -0.86
N CYS A 133 5.66 -8.63 -0.55
CA CYS A 133 5.98 -7.51 0.36
C CYS A 133 5.34 -6.18 -0.06
N ASN A 134 5.14 -5.95 -1.36
CA ASN A 134 4.44 -4.76 -1.84
C ASN A 134 2.99 -4.68 -1.31
N TYR A 135 2.29 -5.81 -1.14
CA TYR A 135 0.94 -5.84 -0.59
C TYR A 135 0.91 -5.47 0.90
N LEU A 136 1.96 -5.83 1.65
CA LEU A 136 2.12 -5.37 3.03
C LEU A 136 2.25 -3.85 3.10
N GLY A 137 3.06 -3.26 2.21
CA GLY A 137 3.20 -1.80 2.11
C GLY A 137 1.87 -1.11 1.79
N ASP A 138 1.09 -1.69 0.88
CA ASP A 138 -0.24 -1.19 0.49
C ASP A 138 -1.24 -1.24 1.66
N LEU A 139 -1.24 -2.34 2.42
CA LEU A 139 -2.06 -2.47 3.63
C LEU A 139 -1.69 -1.42 4.68
N LEU A 140 -0.41 -1.20 4.93
CA LEU A 140 0.04 -0.18 5.89
C LEU A 140 -0.40 1.23 5.46
N LEU A 141 -0.32 1.55 4.16
CA LEU A 141 -0.86 2.79 3.62
C LEU A 141 -2.37 2.90 3.85
N ALA A 142 -3.12 1.84 3.55
CA ALA A 142 -4.57 1.83 3.75
C ALA A 142 -4.96 2.03 5.22
N PHE A 143 -4.26 1.37 6.14
CA PHE A 143 -4.43 1.58 7.58
C PHE A 143 -4.14 3.03 7.98
N SER A 144 -3.07 3.63 7.45
CA SER A 144 -2.69 5.00 7.79
C SER A 144 -3.71 6.07 7.35
N PHE A 145 -4.54 5.78 6.35
CA PHE A 145 -5.66 6.66 5.96
C PHE A 145 -6.86 6.53 6.91
N SER A 146 -7.06 5.36 7.50
CA SER A 146 -8.18 5.10 8.44
C SER A 146 -7.85 5.49 9.88
N LEU A 147 -6.59 5.38 10.30
CA LEU A 147 -6.14 5.71 11.67
C LEU A 147 -6.53 7.12 12.16
N PRO A 148 -6.50 8.19 11.31
CA PRO A 148 -6.97 9.50 11.71
C PRO A 148 -8.44 9.57 12.14
N CYS A 149 -9.26 8.59 11.73
CA CYS A 149 -10.68 8.55 12.06
C CYS A 149 -10.98 8.03 13.48
N GLY A 150 -9.93 7.70 14.26
CA GLY A 150 -10.08 7.20 15.63
C GLY A 150 -10.61 5.77 15.69
N ILE A 151 -11.04 5.32 16.87
CA ILE A 151 -11.52 3.94 17.12
C ILE A 151 -13.00 3.88 17.53
N SER A 152 -13.70 5.01 17.46
CA SER A 152 -15.11 5.11 17.90
C SER A 152 -16.08 4.33 17.01
N SER A 153 -15.67 3.98 15.79
CA SER A 153 -16.49 3.24 14.84
C SER A 153 -15.62 2.31 13.99
N PRO A 154 -16.12 1.13 13.61
CA PRO A 154 -15.45 0.24 12.66
C PRO A 154 -15.55 0.76 11.21
N VAL A 155 -16.46 1.70 10.94
CA VAL A 155 -16.77 2.19 9.59
C VAL A 155 -15.52 2.66 8.82
N PRO A 156 -14.63 3.50 9.39
CA PRO A 156 -13.39 3.91 8.71
C PRO A 156 -12.43 2.75 8.39
N TYR A 157 -12.53 1.62 9.11
CA TYR A 157 -11.65 0.47 8.93
C TYR A 157 -12.17 -0.53 7.90
N PHE A 158 -13.38 -0.33 7.36
CA PHE A 158 -13.86 -1.17 6.27
C PHE A 158 -12.96 -1.12 5.04
N TYR A 159 -12.29 0.01 4.77
CA TYR A 159 -11.34 0.11 3.66
C TYR A 159 -10.13 -0.84 3.82
N PRO A 160 -9.30 -0.75 4.87
CA PRO A 160 -8.16 -1.66 5.03
C PRO A 160 -8.60 -3.12 5.20
N ILE A 161 -9.76 -3.40 5.80
CA ILE A 161 -10.33 -4.76 5.90
C ILE A 161 -10.68 -5.31 4.51
N TYR A 162 -11.39 -4.52 3.70
CA TYR A 162 -11.73 -4.89 2.33
C TYR A 162 -10.45 -5.14 1.50
N LEU A 163 -9.47 -4.23 1.60
CA LEU A 163 -8.21 -4.35 0.88
C LEU A 163 -7.45 -5.61 1.28
N LEU A 164 -7.43 -5.97 2.57
CA LEU A 164 -6.82 -7.22 3.05
C LEU A 164 -7.46 -8.45 2.39
N ILE A 165 -8.79 -8.52 2.37
CA ILE A 165 -9.51 -9.63 1.74
C ILE A 165 -9.16 -9.69 0.24
N LEU A 166 -9.19 -8.54 -0.44
CA LEU A 166 -8.86 -8.44 -1.86
C LEU A 166 -7.43 -8.91 -2.15
N LEU A 167 -6.47 -8.48 -1.34
CA LEU A 167 -5.05 -8.82 -1.51
C LEU A 167 -4.78 -10.30 -1.22
N ILE A 168 -5.46 -10.91 -0.26
CA ILE A 168 -5.38 -12.37 -0.02
C ILE A 168 -5.89 -13.14 -1.25
N TRP A 169 -7.03 -12.74 -1.81
CA TRP A 169 -7.55 -13.38 -3.03
C TRP A 169 -6.63 -13.17 -4.24
N ARG A 170 -6.08 -11.98 -4.37
CA ARG A 170 -5.15 -11.62 -5.44
C ARG A 170 -3.85 -12.41 -5.35
N GLU A 171 -3.25 -12.49 -4.17
CA GLU A 171 -2.05 -13.27 -3.91
C GLU A 171 -2.24 -14.74 -4.28
N ARG A 172 -3.35 -15.36 -3.86
CA ARG A 172 -3.65 -16.76 -4.21
C ARG A 172 -3.77 -17.00 -5.72
N ARG A 173 -4.36 -16.05 -6.44
CA ARG A 173 -4.46 -16.13 -7.91
C ARG A 173 -3.10 -15.98 -8.57
N ASP A 174 -2.27 -15.07 -8.08
CA ASP A 174 -0.92 -14.85 -8.60
C ASP A 174 -0.01 -16.05 -8.30
N GLU A 175 -0.13 -16.66 -7.12
CA GLU A 175 0.53 -17.94 -6.76
C GLU A 175 0.19 -19.05 -7.75
N ALA A 176 -1.10 -19.26 -8.04
CA ALA A 176 -1.53 -20.30 -8.99
C ALA A 176 -0.93 -20.08 -10.38
N ARG A 177 -0.98 -18.84 -10.88
CA ARG A 177 -0.40 -18.47 -12.18
C ARG A 177 1.13 -18.64 -12.21
N CYS A 178 1.81 -18.27 -11.14
CA CYS A 178 3.26 -18.43 -11.03
C CYS A 178 3.66 -19.91 -10.95
N ALA A 179 2.88 -20.74 -10.23
CA ALA A 179 3.10 -22.17 -10.17
C ALA A 179 2.96 -22.84 -11.54
N GLU A 180 1.94 -22.48 -12.33
CA GLU A 180 1.76 -22.98 -13.69
C GLU A 180 2.90 -22.53 -14.63
N LYS A 181 3.32 -21.27 -14.51
CA LYS A 181 4.32 -20.66 -15.39
C LYS A 181 5.75 -21.11 -15.10
N TYR A 182 6.14 -21.15 -13.83
CA TYR A 182 7.52 -21.40 -13.40
C TYR A 182 7.74 -22.83 -12.87
N ARG A 183 6.67 -23.59 -12.59
CA ARG A 183 6.71 -25.01 -12.21
C ARG A 183 7.68 -25.27 -11.05
N GLU A 184 8.67 -26.14 -11.23
CA GLU A 184 9.65 -26.51 -10.20
C GLU A 184 10.44 -25.31 -9.66
N ILE A 185 10.73 -24.32 -10.51
CA ILE A 185 11.40 -23.07 -10.11
C ILE A 185 10.53 -22.30 -9.09
N TRP A 186 9.20 -22.34 -9.24
CA TRP A 186 8.28 -21.75 -8.26
C TRP A 186 8.29 -22.52 -6.93
N ALA A 187 8.37 -23.85 -6.99
CA ALA A 187 8.43 -24.68 -5.79
C ALA A 187 9.70 -24.38 -4.98
N GLU A 188 10.85 -24.27 -5.65
CA GLU A 188 12.12 -23.86 -5.02
C GLU A 188 12.02 -22.43 -4.44
N TYR A 189 11.43 -21.49 -5.19
CA TYR A 189 11.20 -20.12 -4.73
C TYR A 189 10.37 -20.06 -3.45
N ARG A 190 9.31 -20.86 -3.36
CA ARG A 190 8.45 -20.95 -2.18
C ARG A 190 9.15 -21.55 -0.97
N GLN A 191 10.14 -22.42 -1.15
CA GLN A 191 10.92 -22.95 -0.04
C GLN A 191 11.86 -21.89 0.55
N VAL A 192 12.46 -21.07 -0.31
CA VAL A 192 13.38 -20.01 0.12
C VAL A 192 12.65 -18.81 0.71
N VAL A 193 11.51 -18.43 0.13
CA VAL A 193 10.71 -17.30 0.60
C VAL A 193 9.33 -17.82 0.95
N PRO A 194 9.12 -18.39 2.16
CA PRO A 194 7.87 -19.09 2.52
C PRO A 194 6.68 -18.14 2.74
N TRP A 195 6.95 -16.91 3.17
CA TRP A 195 5.94 -15.92 3.53
C TRP A 195 5.30 -15.27 2.30
N ARG A 196 3.98 -15.14 2.33
CA ARG A 196 3.16 -14.58 1.26
C ARG A 196 3.15 -13.06 1.33
N ILE A 197 2.55 -12.52 2.39
CA ILE A 197 2.34 -11.07 2.56
C ILE A 197 2.99 -10.60 3.85
N LEU A 198 2.68 -11.25 4.99
CA LEU A 198 3.13 -10.84 6.31
C LEU A 198 4.24 -11.78 6.77
N PRO A 199 5.51 -11.31 6.79
CA PRO A 199 6.63 -12.15 7.19
C PRO A 199 6.41 -12.74 8.58
N TYR A 200 6.78 -14.01 8.74
CA TYR A 200 6.65 -14.77 10.00
C TYR A 200 5.21 -15.10 10.44
N VAL A 201 4.20 -14.75 9.66
CA VAL A 201 2.78 -15.00 9.98
C VAL A 201 2.03 -15.67 8.84
N TYR A 202 2.10 -15.10 7.62
CA TYR A 202 1.37 -15.55 6.42
C TYR A 202 2.16 -15.31 5.14
#